data_AF-A0A6N9QK88-F1
#
_entry.id   AF-A0A6N9QK88-F1
#
_cell.length_a   1.000
_cell.length_b   1.000
_cell.length_c   1.000
_cell.angle_alpha   90.00
_cell.angle_beta   90.00
_cell.angle_gamma   90.00
#
_symmetry.space_group_name_H-M   'P 1'
#
loop_
_entity.id
_entity.type
_entity.pdbx_description
1 polymer ?
#
loop_
_entity_poly.entity_id
_entity_poly.type
_entity_poly.pdbx_seq_one_letter_code
_entity_poly.pdbx_strand_id
1 'polypeptide(L)'
;LSDTTNLAPAVSGAKLFDHIKHMVFTTGPSLIIALIVYLVLGFSHSSSGGADMSTIDEILGFITDNYKVSVLCLIPPVFVIVAVALKLPALPALIGGVVLGLPFFPMQGNTILGDGAAEIPGAAAMLNYGTSVEIPEGASGVIEELASLLSTEGMQGMMWTISLIMCAMVFGGIVDCTGIMSTIADALLKLARGTRGGLV
;
A
#
# COMPACT_ATOMS: atom_id res chain seq x y z
N LEU A 1 -1.71 2.39 -3.41
CA LEU A 1 -2.49 1.83 -4.55
C LEU A 1 -3.31 0.70 -3.97
N SER A 2 -4.64 0.80 -3.93
CA SER A 2 -5.46 -0.14 -3.14
C SER A 2 -6.05 -1.22 -4.03
N ASP A 3 -5.80 -2.48 -3.67
CA ASP A 3 -6.30 -3.65 -4.39
C ASP A 3 -7.83 -3.65 -4.47
N THR A 4 -8.51 -3.20 -3.42
CA THR A 4 -9.99 -3.07 -3.43
C THR A 4 -10.47 -1.94 -4.33
N THR A 5 -9.72 -0.83 -4.44
CA THR A 5 -10.06 0.27 -5.34
C THR A 5 -9.92 -0.13 -6.81
N ASN A 6 -8.98 -1.03 -7.13
CA ASN A 6 -8.74 -1.51 -8.50
C ASN A 6 -9.64 -2.72 -8.87
N LEU A 7 -9.83 -3.66 -7.95
CA LEU A 7 -10.60 -4.89 -8.20
C LEU A 7 -12.12 -4.67 -8.15
N ALA A 8 -12.65 -3.81 -7.27
CA ALA A 8 -14.10 -3.62 -7.16
C ALA A 8 -14.74 -3.05 -8.45
N PRO A 9 -14.17 -2.04 -9.13
CA PRO A 9 -14.66 -1.58 -10.43
C PRO A 9 -14.53 -2.64 -11.53
N ALA A 10 -13.45 -3.44 -11.51
CA ALA A 10 -13.22 -4.50 -12.48
C ALA A 10 -14.31 -5.59 -12.42
N VAL A 11 -14.76 -5.94 -11.21
CA VAL A 11 -15.81 -6.97 -11.01
C VAL A 11 -17.22 -6.39 -11.23
N SER A 12 -17.45 -5.11 -10.91
CA SER A 12 -18.78 -4.46 -11.07
C SER A 12 -19.01 -3.81 -12.44
N GLY A 13 -18.01 -3.84 -13.34
CA GLY A 13 -18.08 -3.19 -14.64
C GLY A 13 -18.06 -1.65 -14.61
N ALA A 14 -17.81 -1.04 -13.45
CA ALA A 14 -17.69 0.40 -13.31
C ALA A 14 -16.31 0.90 -13.78
N LYS A 15 -16.24 2.15 -14.26
CA LYS A 15 -14.94 2.75 -14.59
C LYS A 15 -14.20 3.09 -13.30
N LEU A 16 -12.92 2.69 -13.22
CA LEU A 16 -12.05 2.95 -12.08
C LEU A 16 -12.09 4.43 -11.63
N PHE A 17 -11.99 5.37 -12.57
CA PHE A 17 -11.99 6.80 -12.26
C PHE A 17 -13.34 7.31 -11.76
N ASP A 18 -14.46 6.72 -12.18
CA ASP A 18 -15.78 7.08 -11.66
C ASP A 18 -15.91 6.60 -10.22
N HIS A 19 -15.45 5.37 -9.91
CA HIS A 19 -15.39 4.87 -8.54
C HIS A 19 -14.51 5.74 -7.64
N ILE A 20 -13.31 6.13 -8.09
CA ILE A 20 -12.41 7.02 -7.35
C ILE A 20 -13.08 8.37 -7.08
N LYS A 21 -13.76 8.96 -8.08
CA LYS A 21 -14.48 10.24 -7.92
C LYS A 21 -15.56 10.15 -6.84
N HIS A 22 -16.24 9.01 -6.73
CA HIS A 22 -17.21 8.78 -5.67
C HIS A 22 -16.57 8.52 -4.30
N MET A 23 -15.41 7.87 -4.22
CA MET A 23 -14.66 7.73 -2.97
C MET A 23 -14.17 9.07 -2.41
N VAL A 24 -13.90 10.08 -3.24
CA VAL A 24 -13.52 11.43 -2.77
C VAL A 24 -14.60 12.04 -1.86
N PHE A 25 -15.88 11.75 -2.07
CA PHE A 25 -16.95 12.28 -1.22
C PHE A 25 -16.97 11.69 0.19
N THR A 26 -16.34 10.54 0.42
CA THR A 26 -16.22 9.94 1.77
C THR A 26 -14.84 10.17 2.36
N THR A 27 -13.78 9.97 1.57
CA THR A 27 -12.38 10.14 2.00
C THR A 27 -11.99 11.61 2.15
N GLY A 28 -12.53 12.50 1.31
CA GLY A 28 -12.27 13.94 1.37
C GLY A 28 -12.70 14.56 2.70
N PRO A 29 -13.96 14.37 3.15
CA PRO A 29 -14.41 14.85 4.45
C PRO A 29 -13.61 14.28 5.62
N SER A 30 -13.29 12.97 5.62
CA SER A 30 -12.48 12.38 6.69
C SER A 30 -11.07 12.97 6.75
N LEU A 31 -10.46 13.25 5.59
CA LEU A 31 -9.16 13.90 5.50
C LEU A 31 -9.20 15.32 6.05
N ILE A 32 -10.22 16.11 5.71
CA ILE A 32 -10.38 17.48 6.22
C ILE A 32 -10.54 17.46 7.75
N ILE A 33 -11.37 16.56 8.28
CA ILE A 33 -11.56 16.42 9.73
C ILE A 33 -10.25 16.04 10.42
N ALA A 34 -9.55 15.02 9.91
CA ALA A 34 -8.26 14.60 10.45
C ALA A 34 -7.24 15.74 10.42
N LEU A 35 -7.16 16.48 9.31
CA LEU A 35 -6.25 17.63 9.16
C LEU A 35 -6.55 18.71 10.19
N ILE A 36 -7.81 19.06 10.42
CA ILE A 36 -8.21 20.04 11.46
C ILE A 36 -7.80 19.55 12.85
N VAL A 37 -8.10 18.30 13.19
CA VAL A 37 -7.78 17.73 14.51
C VAL A 37 -6.27 17.72 14.74
N TYR A 38 -5.48 17.21 13.79
CA TYR A 38 -4.02 17.19 13.91
C TYR A 38 -3.41 18.58 13.94
N LEU A 39 -3.98 19.55 13.23
CA LEU A 39 -3.55 20.95 13.27
C LEU A 39 -3.79 21.57 14.66
N VAL A 40 -4.94 21.32 15.28
CA VAL A 40 -5.24 21.79 16.65
C VAL A 40 -4.33 21.10 17.68
N LEU A 41 -4.11 19.79 17.55
CA LEU A 41 -3.21 19.05 18.43
C LEU A 41 -1.75 19.53 18.30
N GLY A 42 -1.31 19.83 17.06
CA GLY A 42 0.01 20.35 16.76
C GLY A 42 0.29 21.70 17.43
N PHE A 43 -0.66 22.64 17.36
CA PHE A 43 -0.54 23.92 18.08
C PHE A 43 -0.64 23.78 19.60
N SER A 44 -1.31 22.74 20.10
CA SER A 44 -1.40 22.48 21.54
C SER A 44 -0.10 21.90 22.12
N HIS A 45 0.64 21.11 21.33
CA HIS A 45 1.90 20.46 21.76
C HIS A 45 3.15 21.33 21.61
N SER A 46 3.10 22.44 20.86
CA SER A 46 4.24 23.37 20.73
C SER A 46 4.60 24.15 22.02
N SER A 47 3.86 23.94 23.12
CA SER A 47 3.99 24.72 24.36
C SER A 47 4.81 24.05 25.47
N SER A 48 5.19 22.77 25.33
CA SER A 48 5.90 22.02 26.37
C SER A 48 7.05 21.17 25.81
N GLY A 49 8.27 21.67 25.96
CA GLY A 49 9.51 20.94 25.66
C GLY A 49 9.96 21.09 24.21
N GLY A 50 11.23 21.45 24.01
CA GLY A 50 11.84 21.45 22.68
C GLY A 50 11.68 20.07 22.04
N ALA A 51 11.51 20.04 20.71
CA ALA A 51 11.43 18.80 19.95
C ALA A 51 12.52 17.84 20.44
N ASP A 52 12.13 16.62 20.79
CA ASP A 52 13.05 15.60 21.28
C ASP A 52 13.95 15.15 20.13
N MET A 53 15.04 15.90 19.94
CA MET A 53 16.02 15.66 18.88
C MET A 53 16.73 14.32 19.08
N SER A 54 16.70 13.74 20.29
CA SER A 54 17.31 12.43 20.53
C SER A 54 16.62 11.32 19.74
N THR A 55 15.28 11.36 19.65
CA THR A 55 14.51 10.40 18.85
C THR A 55 14.76 10.62 17.35
N ILE A 56 14.91 11.88 16.92
CA ILE A 56 15.20 12.20 15.50
C ILE A 56 16.59 11.70 15.11
N ASP A 57 17.59 11.94 15.96
CA ASP A 57 18.96 11.49 15.73
C ASP A 57 19.06 9.95 15.72
N GLU A 58 18.30 9.27 16.59
CA GLU A 58 18.18 7.81 16.61
C GLU A 58 17.59 7.27 15.30
N ILE A 59 16.49 7.85 14.82
CA ILE A 59 15.86 7.47 13.53
C ILE A 59 16.82 7.72 12.36
N LEU A 60 17.45 8.89 12.31
CA LEU A 60 18.35 9.26 11.21
C LEU A 60 19.64 8.41 11.21
N GLY A 61 20.18 8.10 12.38
CA GLY A 61 21.31 7.18 12.54
C GLY A 61 20.97 5.80 12.00
N PHE A 62 19.86 5.22 12.46
CA PHE A 62 19.41 3.91 12.03
C PHE A 62 19.20 3.79 10.50
N ILE A 63 18.62 4.82 9.87
CA ILE A 63 18.43 4.86 8.42
C ILE A 63 19.77 4.95 7.68
N THR A 64 20.70 5.78 8.15
CA THR A 64 21.98 6.01 7.49
C THR A 64 22.91 4.80 7.60
N ASP A 65 22.80 4.04 8.69
CA ASP A 65 23.57 2.81 8.90
C ASP A 65 23.12 1.67 7.96
N ASN A 66 21.83 1.58 7.67
CA ASN A 66 21.26 0.50 6.85
C ASN A 66 21.11 0.87 5.36
N TYR A 67 20.94 2.15 5.03
CA TYR A 67 20.63 2.58 3.66
C TYR A 67 21.46 3.76 3.19
N LYS A 68 21.92 3.67 1.94
CA LYS A 68 22.52 4.81 1.23
C LYS A 68 21.42 5.70 0.65
N VAL A 69 21.02 6.69 1.43
CA VAL A 69 20.02 7.68 1.03
C VAL A 69 20.62 8.65 0.00
N SER A 70 20.02 8.72 -1.18
CA SER A 70 20.36 9.70 -2.22
C SER A 70 19.08 10.31 -2.78
N VAL A 71 19.16 11.58 -3.21
CA VAL A 71 18.06 12.26 -3.92
C VAL A 71 17.61 11.47 -5.16
N LEU A 72 18.54 10.71 -5.74
CA LEU A 72 18.27 9.86 -6.90
C LEU A 72 17.25 8.74 -6.59
N CYS A 73 17.18 8.26 -5.35
CA CYS A 73 16.22 7.24 -4.92
C CYS A 73 14.76 7.75 -4.93
N LEU A 74 14.54 9.06 -5.13
CA LEU A 74 13.20 9.64 -5.28
C LEU A 74 12.61 9.43 -6.69
N ILE A 75 13.41 8.98 -7.66
CA ILE A 75 12.98 8.80 -9.06
C ILE A 75 11.80 7.80 -9.18
N PRO A 76 11.83 6.58 -8.60
CA PRO A 76 10.71 5.63 -8.73
C PRO A 76 9.40 6.14 -8.11
N PRO A 77 9.38 6.71 -6.88
CA PRO A 77 8.16 7.32 -6.34
C PRO A 77 7.60 8.47 -7.20
N VAL A 78 8.47 9.36 -7.68
CA VAL A 78 8.06 10.48 -8.54
C VAL A 78 7.48 9.97 -9.85
N PHE A 79 8.09 8.95 -10.45
CA PHE A 79 7.55 8.31 -11.65
C PHE A 79 6.13 7.79 -11.42
N VAL A 80 5.87 7.09 -10.31
CA VAL A 80 4.52 6.57 -9.99
C VAL A 80 3.52 7.72 -9.81
N ILE A 81 3.90 8.80 -9.13
CA ILE A 81 3.05 9.99 -8.96
C ILE A 81 2.70 10.60 -10.33
N VAL A 82 3.69 10.76 -11.21
CA VAL A 82 3.48 11.27 -12.57
C VAL A 82 2.60 10.33 -13.38
N ALA A 83 2.81 9.02 -13.31
CA ALA A 83 2.00 8.02 -13.99
C ALA A 83 0.52 8.08 -13.56
N VAL A 84 0.27 8.28 -12.26
CA VAL A 84 -1.08 8.46 -11.72
C VAL A 84 -1.69 9.79 -12.18
N ALA A 85 -0.91 10.89 -12.19
CA ALA A 85 -1.38 12.18 -12.69
C ALA A 85 -1.77 12.13 -14.18
N LEU A 86 -1.04 11.33 -14.98
CA LEU A 86 -1.34 11.05 -16.38
C LEU A 86 -2.47 10.02 -16.58
N LYS A 87 -3.10 9.55 -15.50
CA LYS A 87 -4.20 8.58 -15.52
C LYS A 87 -3.85 7.25 -16.19
N LEU A 88 -2.58 6.83 -16.09
CA LEU A 88 -2.17 5.52 -16.59
C LEU A 88 -2.82 4.39 -15.78
N PRO A 89 -3.10 3.22 -16.39
CA PRO A 89 -3.58 2.07 -15.65
C PRO A 89 -2.61 1.68 -14.53
N ALA A 90 -3.15 1.31 -13.38
CA ALA A 90 -2.41 1.03 -12.15
C ALA A 90 -1.29 -0.02 -12.31
N LEU A 91 -1.60 -1.14 -12.97
CA LEU A 91 -0.66 -2.26 -13.13
C LEU A 91 0.60 -1.88 -13.93
N PRO A 92 0.50 -1.30 -15.16
CA PRO A 92 1.65 -0.78 -15.89
C PRO A 92 2.47 0.25 -15.11
N ALA A 93 1.82 1.17 -14.38
CA ALA A 93 2.51 2.18 -13.59
C ALA A 93 3.36 1.55 -12.46
N LEU A 94 2.82 0.53 -11.79
CA LEU A 94 3.55 -0.21 -10.75
C LEU A 94 4.72 -1.02 -11.33
N ILE A 95 4.50 -1.77 -12.40
CA ILE A 95 5.57 -2.55 -13.05
C ILE A 95 6.69 -1.62 -13.53
N GLY A 96 6.33 -0.48 -14.12
CA GLY A 96 7.30 0.54 -14.51
C GLY A 96 8.11 1.07 -13.32
N GLY A 97 7.46 1.34 -12.18
CA GLY A 97 8.13 1.74 -10.94
C GLY A 97 9.12 0.69 -10.42
N VAL A 98 8.74 -0.60 -10.46
CA VAL A 98 9.62 -1.71 -10.06
C VAL A 98 10.83 -1.81 -10.98
N VAL A 99 10.64 -1.74 -12.30
CA VAL A 99 11.74 -1.80 -13.28
C VAL A 99 12.67 -0.60 -13.12
N LEU A 100 12.14 0.59 -12.88
CA LEU A 100 12.94 1.79 -12.57
C LEU A 100 13.68 1.69 -11.24
N GLY A 101 13.26 0.80 -10.33
CA GLY A 101 13.93 0.50 -9.07
C GLY A 101 15.19 -0.38 -9.22
N LEU A 102 15.27 -1.21 -10.27
CA LEU A 102 16.37 -2.15 -10.46
C LEU A 102 17.78 -1.52 -10.49
N PRO A 103 18.01 -0.35 -11.14
CA PRO A 103 19.32 0.30 -11.14
C PRO A 103 19.79 0.78 -9.75
N PHE A 104 18.90 0.86 -8.76
CA PHE A 104 19.24 1.31 -7.41
C PHE A 104 19.76 0.19 -6.50
N PHE A 105 19.60 -1.08 -6.88
CA PHE A 105 20.19 -2.22 -6.18
C PHE A 105 21.72 -2.11 -6.01
N PRO A 106 22.52 -1.88 -7.08
CA PRO A 106 23.96 -1.72 -6.94
C PRO A 106 24.35 -0.48 -6.14
N MET A 107 23.51 0.57 -6.12
CA MET A 107 23.77 1.73 -5.28
C MET A 107 23.68 1.39 -3.78
N GLN A 108 22.85 0.43 -3.40
CA GLN A 108 22.74 -0.07 -2.02
C GLN A 108 23.75 -1.19 -1.69
N GLY A 109 24.62 -1.58 -2.63
CA GLY A 109 25.60 -2.66 -2.44
C GLY A 109 25.08 -4.07 -2.78
N ASN A 110 23.86 -4.18 -3.31
CA ASN A 110 23.27 -5.45 -3.75
C ASN A 110 23.48 -5.67 -5.25
N THR A 111 23.59 -6.92 -5.69
CA THR A 111 23.68 -7.25 -7.12
C THR A 111 22.31 -7.59 -7.69
N ILE A 112 22.03 -7.17 -8.93
CA ILE A 112 20.71 -7.40 -9.55
C ILE A 112 20.44 -8.89 -9.75
N LEU A 113 21.45 -9.66 -10.16
CA LEU A 113 21.34 -11.09 -10.42
C LEU A 113 21.56 -11.94 -9.16
N GLY A 114 22.01 -11.33 -8.06
CA GLY A 114 22.52 -12.05 -6.91
C GLY A 114 23.93 -12.57 -7.17
N ASP A 115 24.67 -12.80 -6.09
CA ASP A 115 25.93 -13.51 -6.14
C ASP A 115 25.83 -14.73 -5.23
N GLY A 116 25.76 -15.91 -5.85
CA GLY A 116 25.64 -17.19 -5.14
C GLY A 116 26.89 -17.53 -4.32
N ALA A 117 28.04 -16.88 -4.57
CA ALA A 117 29.25 -17.06 -3.76
C ALA A 117 29.27 -16.15 -2.52
N ALA A 118 28.54 -15.04 -2.53
CA ALA A 118 28.47 -14.07 -1.44
C ALA A 118 27.13 -14.11 -0.67
N GLU A 119 26.25 -15.08 -0.99
CA GLU A 119 24.89 -15.20 -0.44
C GLU A 119 24.03 -13.93 -0.60
N ILE A 120 24.37 -13.06 -1.56
CA ILE A 120 23.64 -11.82 -1.82
C ILE A 120 22.39 -12.17 -2.64
N PRO A 121 21.18 -11.96 -2.10
CA PRO A 121 19.95 -12.23 -2.83
C PRO A 121 19.86 -11.29 -4.03
N GLY A 122 19.59 -11.83 -5.21
CA GLY A 122 19.31 -11.03 -6.39
C GLY A 122 17.97 -10.27 -6.26
N ALA A 123 17.74 -9.32 -7.16
CA ALA A 123 16.50 -8.54 -7.20
C ALA A 123 15.25 -9.43 -7.29
N ALA A 124 15.32 -10.55 -8.02
CA ALA A 124 14.22 -11.51 -8.09
C ALA A 124 13.94 -12.21 -6.75
N ALA A 125 15.00 -12.54 -5.99
CA ALA A 125 14.86 -13.15 -4.67
C ALA A 125 14.29 -12.16 -3.65
N MET A 126 14.77 -10.91 -3.65
CA MET A 126 14.23 -9.84 -2.80
C MET A 126 12.79 -9.46 -3.16
N LEU A 127 12.40 -9.51 -4.43
CA LEU A 127 10.99 -9.32 -4.81
C LEU A 127 10.12 -10.48 -4.30
N ASN A 128 10.65 -11.70 -4.25
CA ASN A 128 9.89 -12.86 -3.78
C ASN A 128 9.77 -12.89 -2.25
N TYR A 129 10.89 -12.83 -1.54
CA TYR A 129 10.99 -13.02 -0.10
C TYR A 129 11.04 -11.72 0.69
N GLY A 130 11.21 -10.59 0.02
CA GLY A 130 11.30 -9.29 0.64
C GLY A 130 12.69 -8.92 1.14
N THR A 131 12.75 -7.91 2.01
CA THR A 131 13.97 -7.39 2.65
C THR A 131 13.73 -7.25 4.14
N SER A 132 14.71 -7.62 4.95
CA SER A 132 14.65 -7.44 6.41
C SER A 132 15.77 -6.51 6.86
N VAL A 133 15.44 -5.60 7.76
CA VAL A 133 16.43 -4.78 8.46
C VAL A 133 16.72 -5.45 9.81
N GLU A 134 18.00 -5.63 10.12
CA GLU A 134 18.42 -6.26 11.37
C GLU A 134 18.16 -5.31 12.55
N ILE A 135 17.52 -5.83 13.61
CA ILE A 135 17.16 -5.03 14.78
C ILE A 135 18.28 -5.16 15.82
N PRO A 136 18.91 -4.06 16.26
CA PRO A 136 19.92 -4.11 17.31
C PRO A 136 19.36 -4.68 18.62
N GLU A 137 20.14 -5.51 19.33
CA GLU A 137 19.74 -5.99 20.66
C GLU A 137 19.58 -4.82 21.64
N GLY A 138 18.37 -4.62 22.18
CA GLY A 138 18.04 -3.49 23.06
C GLY A 138 17.53 -2.22 22.37
N ALA A 139 17.12 -2.33 21.10
CA ALA A 139 16.50 -1.24 20.35
C ALA A 139 15.28 -0.62 21.07
N SER A 140 15.10 0.69 20.92
CA SER A 140 13.89 1.36 21.39
C SER A 140 12.67 0.90 20.59
N GLY A 141 11.46 1.01 21.16
CA GLY A 141 10.22 0.67 20.44
C GLY A 141 10.03 1.47 19.14
N VAL A 142 10.67 2.65 19.03
CA VAL A 142 10.68 3.45 17.80
C VAL A 142 11.52 2.79 16.71
N ILE A 143 12.69 2.25 17.04
CA ILE A 143 13.53 1.51 16.09
C ILE A 143 12.83 0.21 15.66
N GLU A 144 12.15 -0.50 16.57
CA GLU A 144 11.40 -1.71 16.21
C GLU A 144 10.28 -1.42 15.19
N GLU A 145 9.48 -0.37 15.43
CA GLU A 145 8.47 0.07 14.47
C GLU A 145 9.11 0.52 13.14
N LEU A 146 10.19 1.30 13.19
CA LEU A 146 10.89 1.74 11.99
C LEU A 146 11.47 0.58 11.19
N ALA A 147 12.07 -0.41 11.84
CA ALA A 147 12.58 -1.62 11.22
C ALA A 147 11.44 -2.42 10.56
N SER A 148 10.26 -2.46 11.18
CA SER A 148 9.08 -3.10 10.57
C SER A 148 8.57 -2.37 9.32
N LEU A 149 8.69 -1.04 9.28
CA LEU A 149 8.31 -0.23 8.12
C LEU A 149 9.32 -0.32 6.96
N LEU A 150 10.61 -0.48 7.29
CA LEU A 150 11.69 -0.65 6.31
C LEU A 150 11.81 -2.10 5.82
N SER A 151 11.33 -3.05 6.62
CA SER A 151 11.23 -4.45 6.23
C SER A 151 9.98 -4.68 5.38
N THR A 152 10.06 -5.62 4.44
CA THR A 152 8.97 -5.99 3.56
C THR A 152 9.04 -7.49 3.34
N GLU A 153 7.90 -8.17 3.24
CA GLU A 153 7.80 -9.64 3.11
C GLU A 153 7.72 -10.13 1.65
N GLY A 154 7.84 -9.21 0.69
CA GLY A 154 7.80 -9.50 -0.75
C GLY A 154 6.48 -10.11 -1.21
N MET A 155 6.52 -10.85 -2.33
CA MET A 155 5.35 -11.56 -2.85
C MET A 155 4.87 -12.68 -1.92
N GLN A 156 5.77 -13.31 -1.17
CA GLN A 156 5.40 -14.39 -0.25
C GLN A 156 4.52 -13.90 0.90
N GLY A 157 4.81 -12.73 1.47
CA GLY A 157 3.99 -12.14 2.54
C GLY A 157 2.54 -11.88 2.12
N MET A 158 2.31 -11.59 0.83
CA MET A 158 0.95 -11.38 0.30
C MET A 158 0.29 -12.66 -0.26
N MET A 159 1.00 -13.79 -0.30
CA MET A 159 0.50 -15.02 -0.95
C MET A 159 -0.80 -15.52 -0.31
N TRP A 160 -0.93 -15.40 1.01
CA TRP A 160 -2.15 -15.78 1.72
C TRP A 160 -3.35 -14.93 1.28
N THR A 161 -3.16 -13.61 1.24
CA THR A 161 -4.20 -12.66 0.78
C THR A 161 -4.58 -12.91 -0.68
N ILE A 162 -3.60 -13.12 -1.56
CA ILE A 162 -3.83 -13.41 -2.98
C ILE A 162 -4.62 -14.71 -3.14
N SER A 163 -4.27 -15.76 -2.40
CA SER A 163 -4.96 -17.05 -2.44
C SER A 163 -6.43 -16.91 -2.02
N LEU A 164 -6.70 -16.14 -0.96
CA LEU A 164 -8.06 -15.86 -0.51
C LEU A 164 -8.86 -15.09 -1.57
N ILE A 165 -8.26 -14.06 -2.18
CA ILE A 165 -8.90 -13.28 -3.25
C ILE A 165 -9.21 -14.17 -4.47
N MET A 166 -8.29 -15.03 -4.87
CA MET A 166 -8.51 -15.97 -5.98
C MET A 166 -9.68 -16.91 -5.69
N CYS A 167 -9.73 -17.51 -4.50
CA CYS A 167 -10.85 -18.34 -4.07
C CYS A 167 -12.18 -17.56 -4.06
N ALA A 168 -12.16 -16.34 -3.53
CA ALA A 168 -13.34 -15.47 -3.47
C ALA A 168 -13.84 -15.06 -4.87
N MET A 169 -12.95 -14.73 -5.80
CA MET A 169 -13.33 -14.37 -7.17
C MET A 169 -13.86 -15.57 -7.95
N VAL A 170 -13.27 -16.76 -7.78
CA VAL A 170 -13.79 -17.99 -8.39
C VAL A 170 -15.18 -18.32 -7.84
N PHE A 171 -15.37 -18.25 -6.52
CA PHE A 171 -16.68 -18.44 -5.90
C PHE A 171 -17.70 -17.40 -6.38
N GLY A 172 -17.33 -16.12 -6.38
CA GLY A 172 -18.17 -15.02 -6.87
C GLY A 172 -18.59 -15.21 -8.33
N GLY A 173 -17.65 -15.63 -9.19
CA GLY A 173 -17.93 -15.96 -10.59
C GLY A 173 -18.92 -17.11 -10.76
N ILE A 174 -18.81 -18.17 -9.95
CA ILE A 174 -19.76 -19.31 -9.97
C ILE A 174 -21.14 -18.85 -9.50
N VAL A 175 -21.22 -18.07 -8.42
CA VAL A 175 -22.49 -17.55 -7.86
C VAL A 175 -23.20 -16.60 -8.85
N ASP A 176 -22.44 -15.85 -9.64
CA ASP A 176 -22.97 -14.98 -10.69
C ASP A 176 -23.45 -15.78 -11.91
N CYS A 177 -22.62 -16.68 -12.44
CA CYS A 177 -22.97 -17.51 -13.59
C CYS A 177 -24.15 -18.46 -13.34
N THR A 178 -24.36 -18.89 -12.09
CA THR A 178 -25.48 -19.76 -11.70
C THR A 178 -26.78 -18.99 -11.44
N GLY A 179 -26.77 -17.65 -11.48
CA GLY A 179 -27.94 -16.81 -11.21
C GLY A 179 -28.31 -16.72 -9.73
N ILE A 180 -27.52 -17.32 -8.82
CA ILE A 180 -27.73 -17.24 -7.37
C ILE A 180 -27.63 -15.77 -6.92
N MET A 181 -26.67 -15.02 -7.46
CA MET A 181 -26.51 -13.59 -7.15
C MET A 181 -27.79 -12.80 -7.43
N SER A 182 -28.40 -12.99 -8.61
CA SER A 182 -29.65 -12.32 -8.99
C SER A 182 -30.82 -12.70 -8.07
N THR A 183 -30.91 -13.97 -7.68
CA THR A 183 -31.99 -14.46 -6.80
C THR A 183 -31.89 -13.85 -5.39
N ILE A 184 -30.67 -13.75 -4.85
CA ILE A 184 -30.42 -13.12 -3.55
C ILE A 184 -30.70 -11.61 -3.62
N ALA A 185 -30.25 -10.93 -4.68
CA ALA A 185 -30.50 -9.51 -4.88
C ALA A 185 -32.01 -9.20 -4.93
N ASP A 186 -32.78 -9.99 -5.69
CA ASP A 186 -34.24 -9.84 -5.78
C ASP A 186 -34.94 -10.09 -4.43
N ALA A 187 -34.48 -11.07 -3.66
CA ALA A 187 -35.01 -11.33 -2.32
C ALA A 187 -34.75 -10.16 -1.36
N LEU A 188 -33.53 -9.59 -1.39
CA LEU A 188 -33.17 -8.42 -0.61
C LEU A 188 -33.99 -7.19 -1.02
N LEU A 189 -34.20 -6.96 -2.32
CA LEU A 189 -35.03 -5.85 -2.82
C LEU A 189 -36.49 -5.97 -2.39
N LYS A 190 -37.06 -7.18 -2.37
CA LYS A 190 -38.40 -7.43 -1.83
C LYS A 190 -38.47 -7.09 -0.34
N LEU A 191 -37.45 -7.43 0.44
CA LEU A 191 -37.36 -7.13 1.87
C LEU A 191 -37.19 -5.61 2.12
N ALA A 192 -36.33 -4.95 1.35
CA ALA A 192 -36.05 -3.52 1.44
C ALA A 192 -37.28 -2.67 1.08
N ARG A 193 -38.09 -3.12 0.10
CA ARG A 193 -39.39 -2.49 -0.21
C ARG A 193 -40.46 -2.75 0.86
N GLY A 194 -40.30 -3.77 1.70
CA GLY A 194 -41.30 -4.23 2.66
C GLY A 194 -41.27 -3.55 4.04
N THR A 195 -40.23 -2.78 4.39
CA THR A 195 -40.07 -2.31 5.77
C THR A 195 -39.48 -0.89 5.83
N ARG A 196 -40.35 0.12 5.72
CA ARG A 196 -40.10 1.54 6.07
C ARG A 196 -38.98 2.31 5.31
N GLY A 197 -39.06 2.40 3.98
CA GLY A 197 -38.29 3.42 3.25
C GLY A 197 -38.54 3.41 1.75
N GLY A 198 -39.28 4.39 1.26
CA GLY A 198 -39.71 4.47 -0.14
C GLY A 198 -38.54 4.56 -1.12
N LEU A 199 -38.46 3.57 -2.01
CA LEU A 199 -37.90 3.73 -3.35
C LEU A 199 -39.02 3.30 -4.31
N VAL A 200 -39.87 4.28 -4.61
CA VAL A 200 -40.65 4.33 -5.85
C VAL A 200 -39.73 4.70 -6.99
#